data_AF-A0A0F9DE56-F1
#
_entry.id   AF-A0A0F9DE56-F1
#
_cell.length_a   1.000
_cell.length_b   1.000
_cell.length_c   1.000
_cell.angle_alpha   90.00
_cell.angle_beta   90.00
_cell.angle_gamma   90.00
#
_symmetry.space_group_name_H-M   'P 1'
#
loop_
_entity.id
_entity.type
_entity.pdbx_description
1 polymer ?
#
loop_
_entity_poly.entity_id
_entity_poly.type
_entity_poly.pdbx_seq_one_letter_code
_entity_poly.pdbx_strand_id
1 'polypeptide(L)'
;RAFRSRGVCLVLADHLPNNLFEGVYKLPSIKVIFRSDKDFLQYISNYPEEQDDLANQKNRRALILDGVNARKFAIHTIDYSYQEQINESGSSGEMYCSNCKELLEMSTKFCHKCGTII
;
A
#
# COMPACT_ATOMS: atom_id res chain seq x y z
N ARG A 1 -9.79 -11.24 17.05
CA ARG A 1 -9.21 -11.90 18.26
C ARG A 1 -8.28 -13.06 17.89
N ALA A 2 -8.69 -13.98 17.02
CA ALA A 2 -7.89 -15.15 16.61
C ALA A 2 -6.54 -14.82 15.93
N PHE A 3 -6.45 -13.75 15.15
CA PHE A 3 -5.20 -13.35 14.49
C PHE A 3 -4.12 -12.88 15.48
N ARG A 4 -4.52 -12.02 16.44
CA ARG A 4 -3.60 -11.47 17.45
C ARG A 4 -2.96 -12.55 18.32
N SER A 5 -3.74 -13.56 18.74
CA SER A 5 -3.21 -14.68 19.53
C SER A 5 -2.23 -15.58 18.77
N ARG A 6 -2.18 -15.45 17.44
CA ARG A 6 -1.27 -16.21 16.56
C ARG A 6 -0.10 -15.36 16.04
N GLY A 7 0.04 -14.12 16.52
CA GLY A 7 1.05 -13.19 16.01
C GLY A 7 0.82 -12.75 14.55
N VAL A 8 -0.40 -12.89 14.04
CA VAL A 8 -0.75 -12.54 12.65
C VAL A 8 -1.40 -11.16 12.60
N CYS A 9 -0.95 -10.34 11.66
CA CYS A 9 -1.57 -9.07 11.30
C CYS A 9 -2.27 -9.20 9.94
N LEU A 10 -3.46 -8.63 9.83
CA LEU A 10 -4.20 -8.51 8.58
C LEU A 10 -4.31 -7.03 8.22
N VAL A 11 -3.84 -6.66 7.04
CA VAL A 11 -3.96 -5.32 6.49
C VAL A 11 -4.94 -5.38 5.33
N LEU A 12 -5.96 -4.53 5.39
CA LEU A 12 -6.96 -4.36 4.33
C LEU A 12 -6.82 -2.95 3.78
N ALA A 13 -6.72 -2.83 2.46
CA ALA A 13 -6.62 -1.56 1.75
C ALA A 13 -7.65 -1.55 0.63
N ASP A 14 -8.50 -0.52 0.60
CA ASP A 14 -9.54 -0.36 -0.40
C ASP A 14 -9.79 1.14 -0.63
N HIS A 15 -10.28 1.48 -1.82
CA HIS A 15 -10.63 2.84 -2.24
C HIS A 15 -12.15 3.12 -2.14
N LEU A 16 -12.97 2.07 -2.03
CA LEU A 16 -14.42 2.09 -1.88
C LEU A 16 -14.85 1.22 -0.68
N PRO A 17 -14.43 1.57 0.55
CA PRO A 17 -14.67 0.74 1.74
C PRO A 17 -16.16 0.54 2.08
N ASN A 18 -17.07 1.36 1.54
CA ASN A 18 -18.52 1.19 1.67
C ASN A 18 -19.06 -0.10 1.03
N ASN A 19 -18.34 -0.63 0.03
CA ASN A 19 -18.71 -1.88 -0.62
C ASN A 19 -18.25 -3.11 0.16
N LEU A 20 -17.50 -2.91 1.24
CA LEU A 20 -17.00 -3.98 2.09
C LEU A 20 -17.96 -4.27 3.24
N PHE A 21 -17.90 -5.50 3.74
CA PHE A 21 -18.69 -5.90 4.89
C PHE A 21 -18.26 -5.14 6.15
N GLU A 22 -19.21 -4.93 7.06
CA GLU A 22 -19.07 -4.11 8.27
C GLU A 22 -17.83 -4.42 9.13
N GLY A 23 -17.40 -5.68 9.11
CA GLY A 23 -16.19 -6.12 9.81
C GLY A 23 -14.94 -5.34 9.42
N VAL A 24 -14.84 -4.80 8.20
CA VAL A 24 -13.66 -4.07 7.73
C VAL A 24 -13.48 -2.73 8.43
N TYR A 25 -14.55 -2.03 8.78
CA TYR A 25 -14.44 -0.77 9.53
C TYR A 25 -14.74 -0.94 11.02
N LYS A 26 -15.39 -2.01 11.48
CA LYS A 26 -15.58 -2.23 12.92
C LYS A 26 -14.40 -2.91 13.61
N LEU A 27 -13.80 -3.93 12.99
CA LEU A 27 -12.87 -4.83 13.69
C LEU A 27 -11.42 -4.34 13.78
N PRO A 28 -10.84 -3.62 12.79
CA PRO A 28 -9.45 -3.21 12.87
C PRO A 28 -9.17 -2.31 14.06
N SER A 29 -8.14 -2.67 14.82
CA SER A 29 -7.67 -1.90 15.98
C SER A 29 -6.96 -0.61 15.58
N ILE A 30 -6.40 -0.58 14.37
CA ILE A 30 -5.79 0.62 13.77
C ILE A 30 -6.47 0.85 12.44
N LYS A 31 -6.83 2.10 12.16
CA LYS A 31 -7.38 2.54 10.87
C LYS A 31 -6.57 3.70 10.36
N VAL A 32 -6.23 3.68 9.08
CA VAL A 32 -5.56 4.78 8.38
C VAL A 32 -6.51 5.26 7.30
N ILE A 33 -6.98 6.50 7.44
CA ILE A 33 -8.10 7.03 6.68
C ILE A 33 -7.60 8.24 5.90
N PHE A 34 -7.52 8.08 4.59
CA PHE A 34 -7.26 9.17 3.66
C PHE A 34 -8.57 9.90 3.36
N ARG A 35 -8.52 10.82 2.39
CA ARG A 35 -9.73 11.46 1.89
C ARG A 35 -10.73 10.40 1.39
N SER A 36 -11.93 10.41 1.95
CA SER A 36 -13.02 9.48 1.62
C SER A 36 -14.36 10.22 1.55
N ASP A 37 -15.37 9.55 1.00
CA ASP A 37 -16.73 10.09 0.91
C ASP A 37 -17.44 10.12 2.26
N LYS A 38 -18.44 10.99 2.39
CA LYS A 38 -19.20 11.16 3.63
C LYS A 38 -20.00 9.92 4.02
N ASP A 39 -20.46 9.14 3.03
CA ASP A 39 -21.24 7.91 3.27
C ASP A 39 -20.40 6.86 4.00
N PHE A 40 -19.08 6.85 3.80
CA PHE A 40 -18.15 6.04 4.58
C PHE A 40 -17.85 6.65 5.95
N LEU A 41 -17.58 7.95 5.97
CA LEU A 41 -17.07 8.63 7.16
C LEU A 41 -18.06 8.62 8.34
N GLN A 42 -19.37 8.46 8.07
CA GLN A 42 -20.37 8.24 9.13
C GLN A 42 -20.11 6.97 9.96
N TYR A 43 -19.42 5.96 9.41
CA TYR A 43 -19.04 4.74 10.14
C TYR A 43 -17.76 4.90 10.95
N ILE A 44 -17.05 6.02 10.75
CA ILE A 44 -15.75 6.31 11.33
C ILE A 44 -15.85 7.32 12.48
N SER A 45 -16.60 8.40 12.27
CA SER A 45 -16.80 9.45 13.26
C SER A 45 -18.26 9.89 13.29
N ASN A 46 -18.75 10.21 14.49
CA ASN A 46 -20.07 10.80 14.69
C ASN A 46 -20.03 12.34 14.67
N TYR A 47 -18.86 12.95 14.48
CA TYR A 47 -18.68 14.41 14.49
C TYR A 47 -18.69 14.94 13.06
N PRO A 48 -19.69 15.76 12.65
CA PRO A 48 -19.79 16.26 11.29
C PRO A 48 -18.57 17.08 10.85
N GLU A 49 -17.99 17.87 11.75
CA GLU A 49 -16.77 18.66 11.47
C GLU A 49 -15.59 17.75 11.09
N GLU A 50 -15.39 16.64 11.81
CA GLU A 50 -14.34 15.67 11.49
C GLU A 50 -14.60 14.96 10.16
N GLN A 51 -15.86 14.66 9.84
CA GLN A 51 -16.24 14.10 8.54
C GLN A 51 -15.96 15.09 7.40
N ASP A 52 -16.28 16.37 7.60
CA ASP A 52 -16.02 17.43 6.62
C ASP A 52 -14.52 17.64 6.40
N ASP A 53 -13.72 17.64 7.47
CA ASP A 53 -12.27 17.75 7.40
C ASP A 53 -11.65 16.58 6.62
N LEU A 54 -12.12 15.35 6.87
CA LEU A 54 -11.66 14.14 6.18
C LEU A 54 -12.08 14.14 4.70
N ALA A 55 -13.32 14.54 4.41
CA ALA A 55 -13.82 14.63 3.03
C ALA A 55 -13.05 15.66 2.19
N ASN A 56 -12.57 16.73 2.84
CA ASN A 56 -11.82 17.81 2.19
C ASN A 56 -10.30 17.71 2.41
N GLN A 57 -9.81 16.59 2.95
CA GLN A 57 -8.41 16.44 3.31
C GLN A 57 -7.49 16.51 2.08
N LYS A 58 -6.36 17.21 2.24
CA LYS A 58 -5.34 17.34 1.18
C LYS A 58 -4.72 15.98 0.85
N ASN A 59 -4.21 15.84 -0.38
CA ASN A 59 -3.48 14.66 -0.81
C ASN A 59 -2.33 14.34 0.17
N ARG A 60 -2.04 13.05 0.35
CA ARG A 60 -1.01 12.52 1.26
C ARG A 60 -1.20 12.86 2.73
N ARG A 61 -2.36 13.37 3.15
CA ARG A 61 -2.72 13.43 4.57
C ARG A 61 -3.62 12.25 4.91
N ALA A 62 -3.46 11.72 6.11
CA ALA A 62 -4.32 10.67 6.66
C ALA A 62 -4.57 10.90 8.15
N LEU A 63 -5.75 10.47 8.59
CA LEU A 63 -6.09 10.32 9.99
C LEU A 63 -5.80 8.88 10.41
N ILE A 64 -5.05 8.72 11.49
CA ILE A 64 -4.84 7.43 12.14
C ILE A 64 -5.74 7.38 13.36
N LEU A 65 -6.60 6.36 13.40
CA LEU A 65 -7.36 5.98 14.58
C LEU A 65 -6.68 4.80 15.24
N ASP A 66 -6.11 5.02 16.41
CA ASP A 66 -5.57 3.98 17.28
C ASP A 66 -6.63 3.60 18.32
N GLY A 67 -7.41 2.57 17.99
CA GLY A 67 -8.43 2.01 18.87
C GLY A 67 -7.85 1.20 20.04
N VAL A 68 -6.54 0.89 20.05
CA VAL A 68 -5.89 0.20 21.17
C VAL A 68 -5.64 1.19 22.31
N ASN A 69 -5.16 2.39 21.98
CA ASN A 69 -4.81 3.41 22.97
C ASN A 69 -5.83 4.55 23.04
N ALA A 70 -6.92 4.48 22.28
CA ALA A 70 -7.93 5.55 22.13
C ALA A 70 -7.31 6.90 21.72
N ARG A 71 -6.40 6.87 20.74
CA ARG A 71 -5.69 8.06 20.23
C ARG A 71 -6.01 8.32 18.76
N LYS A 72 -5.88 9.59 18.37
CA LYS A 72 -5.98 10.03 16.98
C LYS A 72 -4.72 10.78 16.60
N PHE A 73 -4.23 10.55 15.38
CA PHE A 73 -3.05 11.24 14.84
C PHE A 73 -3.32 11.69 13.41
N ALA A 74 -2.87 12.88 13.05
CA ALA A 74 -2.77 13.28 11.66
C ALA A 74 -1.35 13.01 11.17
N ILE A 75 -1.22 12.35 10.02
CA ILE A 75 0.07 12.11 9.37
C ILE A 75 0.11 12.75 7.99
N HIS A 76 1.33 13.06 7.55
CA HIS A 76 1.62 13.39 6.17
C HIS A 76 2.54 12.30 5.60
N THR A 77 2.12 11.63 4.54
CA THR A 77 2.93 10.60 3.89
C THR A 77 3.98 11.25 3.00
N ILE A 78 5.13 10.58 2.88
CA ILE A 78 6.13 10.93 1.88
C ILE A 78 5.54 10.83 0.47
N ASP A 79 6.12 11.55 -0.45
CA ASP A 79 5.87 11.32 -1.87
C ASP A 79 6.57 10.03 -2.27
N TYR A 80 5.81 9.01 -2.66
CA TYR A 80 6.36 7.72 -3.03
C TYR A 80 6.08 7.46 -4.51
N SER A 81 7.13 7.55 -5.32
CA SER A 81 7.09 7.21 -6.74
C SER A 81 7.59 5.79 -6.93
N TYR A 82 6.70 4.89 -7.38
CA TYR A 82 7.08 3.50 -7.66
C TYR A 82 8.11 3.40 -8.80
N GLN A 83 8.09 4.34 -9.74
CA GLN A 83 9.02 4.36 -10.88
C GLN A 83 10.45 4.69 -10.44
N GLU A 84 10.63 5.59 -9.48
CA GLU A 84 11.95 5.95 -8.94
C GLU A 84 12.59 4.73 -8.25
N GLN A 85 11.79 3.91 -7.56
CA GLN A 85 12.31 2.72 -6.87
C GLN A 85 12.69 1.58 -7.80
N ILE A 86 11.96 1.39 -8.91
CA ILE A 86 12.36 0.44 -9.95
C ILE A 86 13.70 0.85 -10.56
N ASN A 87 13.91 2.15 -10.77
CA ASN A 87 15.13 2.66 -11.39
C ASN A 87 16.35 2.58 -10.45
N GLU A 88 16.16 2.69 -9.13
CA GLU A 88 17.24 2.52 -8.15
C GLU A 88 17.64 1.05 -7.90
N SER A 89 16.71 0.11 -8.13
CA SER A 89 16.99 -1.33 -8.05
C SER A 89 17.32 -1.97 -9.39
N GLY A 90 17.03 -1.27 -10.50
CA GLY A 90 17.51 -1.55 -11.84
C GLY A 90 18.81 -0.82 -12.12
N SER A 91 19.93 -1.34 -11.61
CA SER A 91 21.19 -1.19 -12.35
C SER A 91 20.95 -1.79 -13.73
N SER A 92 20.64 -0.94 -14.71
CA SER A 92 20.53 -1.28 -16.13
C SER A 92 21.92 -1.65 -16.66
N GLY A 93 22.49 -2.72 -16.11
CA GLY A 93 23.61 -3.41 -16.71
C GLY A 93 23.04 -4.25 -17.83
N GLU A 94 23.34 -3.90 -19.06
CA GLU A 94 23.16 -4.79 -20.20
C GLU A 94 23.79 -6.15 -19.85
N MET A 95 22.98 -7.21 -19.80
CA MET A 95 23.47 -8.55 -19.50
C MET A 95 23.84 -9.24 -20.81
N TYR A 96 25.10 -9.63 -20.95
CA TYR A 96 25.59 -10.31 -22.15
C TYR A 96 25.83 -11.79 -21.87
N CYS A 97 25.50 -12.65 -22.83
CA CYS A 97 25.82 -14.08 -22.74
C CYS A 97 27.34 -14.29 -22.69
N SER A 98 27.82 -15.04 -21.70
CA SER A 98 29.25 -15.35 -21.54
C SER A 98 29.87 -16.13 -22.71
N ASN A 99 29.06 -16.87 -23.46
CA ASN A 99 29.53 -17.69 -24.58
C ASN A 99 29.50 -16.96 -25.92
N CYS A 100 28.36 -16.37 -26.29
CA CYS A 100 28.16 -15.79 -27.62
C CYS A 100 28.03 -14.25 -27.65
N LYS A 101 28.10 -13.61 -26.47
CA LYS A 101 27.97 -12.14 -26.29
C LYS A 101 26.66 -11.54 -26.80
N GLU A 102 25.62 -12.34 -26.96
CA GLU A 102 24.28 -11.84 -27.27
C GLU A 102 23.73 -11.04 -26.08
N LEU A 103 23.02 -9.95 -26.36
CA LEU A 103 22.32 -9.17 -25.34
C LEU A 103 21.11 -9.96 -24.82
N LEU A 104 20.96 -10.02 -23.50
CA LEU A 104 19.94 -10.80 -22.82
C LEU A 104 18.95 -9.88 -22.10
N GLU A 105 17.69 -10.28 -22.08
CA GLU A 105 16.68 -9.63 -21.26
C GLU A 105 16.93 -9.95 -19.77
N MET A 106 16.58 -9.01 -18.89
CA MET A 106 16.69 -9.12 -17.43
C MET A 106 15.71 -10.16 -16.87
N SER A 107 15.93 -11.43 -17.16
CA SER A 107 15.29 -12.62 -16.55
C SER A 107 15.57 -13.94 -17.30
N THR A 108 16.32 -13.93 -18.42
CA THR A 108 16.52 -15.16 -19.21
C THR A 108 17.43 -16.15 -18.51
N LYS A 109 16.94 -17.38 -18.30
CA LYS A 109 17.71 -18.50 -17.71
C LYS A 109 18.65 -19.20 -18.70
N PHE A 110 18.45 -18.96 -20.00
CA PHE A 110 19.24 -19.54 -21.07
C PHE A 110 19.34 -18.53 -22.23
N CYS A 111 20.47 -18.55 -22.92
CA CYS A 111 20.67 -17.76 -24.13
C CYS A 111 19.82 -18.35 -25.27
N HIS A 112 18.94 -17.55 -25.84
CA HIS A 112 18.09 -17.95 -26.96
C HIS A 112 18.89 -18.26 -28.24
N LYS A 113 20.13 -17.75 -28.36
CA LYS A 113 20.97 -17.92 -29.55
C LYS A 113 21.86 -19.16 -29.51
N CYS A 114 22.45 -19.48 -28.35
CA CYS A 114 23.41 -20.60 -28.24
C CYS A 114 23.04 -21.65 -27.19
N GLY A 115 21.92 -21.48 -26.48
CA GLY A 115 21.45 -22.43 -25.46
C GLY A 115 22.28 -22.47 -24.18
N THR A 116 23.27 -21.58 -24.02
CA THR A 116 24.08 -21.50 -22.80
C THR A 116 23.20 -21.09 -21.62
N ILE A 117 23.30 -21.84 -20.52
CA ILE A 117 22.62 -21.52 -19.26
C ILE A 117 23.30 -20.30 -18.66
N ILE A 118 22.49 -19.28 -18.31
CA ILE A 118 22.92 -17.96 -17.84
C ILE A 118 22.91 -17.92 -16.32
#